data_AF-A0A1H6TGA3-F1
#
_entry.id   AF-A0A1H6TGA3-F1
#
_cell.length_a   1.000
_cell.length_b   1.000
_cell.length_c   1.000
_cell.angle_alpha   90.00
_cell.angle_beta   90.00
_cell.angle_gamma   90.00
#
_symmetry.space_group_name_H-M   'P 1'
#
loop_
_entity.id
_entity.type
_entity.pdbx_description
1 polymer ?
#
loop_
_entity_poly.entity_id
_entity_poly.type
_entity_poly.pdbx_seq_one_letter_code
_entity_poly.pdbx_strand_id
1 'polypeptide(L)'
;MSKSSRSLIAFLTGIVTGAALGILYAPDKGNVLRTQLTYRLSKYREKLQAVIEDLIEGKNQPDSYARAEGERVVNDAREKAEKLLEDVDRLMAQIKGQTN
;
A
#
# COMPACT_ATOMS: atom_id res chain seq x y z
N MET A 1 0.14 15.71 -12.07
CA MET A 1 -0.52 14.79 -11.11
C MET A 1 0.29 13.50 -11.04
N SER A 2 0.63 13.01 -9.85
CA SER A 2 1.44 11.80 -9.69
C SER A 2 0.70 10.55 -10.20
N LYS A 3 1.44 9.56 -10.73
CA LYS A 3 0.87 8.29 -11.22
C LYS A 3 0.12 7.54 -10.10
N SER A 4 0.58 7.68 -8.85
CA SER A 4 -0.07 7.10 -7.66
C SER A 4 -1.45 7.70 -7.40
N SER A 5 -1.59 9.03 -7.44
CA SER A 5 -2.89 9.69 -7.28
C SER A 5 -3.88 9.29 -8.38
N ARG A 6 -3.40 9.12 -9.62
CA ARG A 6 -4.27 8.67 -10.74
C ARG A 6 -4.75 7.22 -10.56
N SER A 7 -3.88 6.33 -10.07
CA SER A 7 -4.25 4.94 -9.79
C SER A 7 -5.26 4.82 -8.65
N LEU A 8 -5.11 5.62 -7.58
CA LEU A 8 -6.04 5.64 -6.46
C LEU A 8 -7.42 6.17 -6.88
N ILE A 9 -7.44 7.22 -7.70
CA ILE A 9 -8.69 7.74 -8.28
C ILE A 9 -9.36 6.68 -9.15
N ALA A 10 -8.63 6.01 -10.06
CA ALA A 10 -9.19 4.97 -10.92
C ALA A 10 -9.75 3.79 -10.11
N PHE A 11 -9.07 3.38 -9.03
CA PHE A 11 -9.55 2.34 -8.12
C PHE A 11 -10.85 2.74 -7.41
N LEU A 12 -10.91 3.95 -6.85
CA LEU A 12 -12.12 4.45 -6.20
C LEU A 12 -13.29 4.58 -7.18
N THR A 13 -13.04 5.09 -8.38
CA THR A 13 -14.04 5.14 -9.45
C THR A 13 -14.54 3.74 -9.79
N GLY A 14 -13.64 2.75 -9.91
CA GLY A 14 -14.00 1.34 -10.14
C GLY A 14 -14.88 0.75 -9.03
N ILE A 15 -14.56 1.02 -7.76
CA ILE A 15 -15.38 0.57 -6.62
C ILE A 15 -16.78 1.19 -6.68
N VAL A 16 -16.87 2.51 -6.88
CA VAL A 16 -18.15 3.22 -6.90
C VAL A 16 -19.02 2.72 -8.06
N THR A 17 -18.45 2.62 -9.26
CA THR A 17 -19.17 2.10 -10.43
C THR A 17 -19.58 0.64 -10.25
N GLY A 18 -18.71 -0.21 -9.70
CA GLY A 18 -19.00 -1.61 -9.43
C GLY A 18 -20.10 -1.81 -8.38
N ALA A 19 -20.07 -1.03 -7.29
CA ALA A 19 -21.10 -1.07 -6.26
C ALA A 19 -22.45 -0.57 -6.78
N ALA A 20 -22.45 0.51 -7.56
CA ALA A 20 -23.66 1.04 -8.18
C ALA A 20 -24.30 0.01 -9.14
N LEU A 21 -23.49 -0.62 -9.99
CA LEU A 21 -23.95 -1.67 -10.91
C LEU A 21 -24.42 -2.92 -10.14
N GLY A 22 -23.72 -3.33 -9.09
CA GLY A 22 -24.10 -4.50 -8.28
C GLY A 22 -25.43 -4.31 -7.55
N ILE A 23 -25.66 -3.13 -6.96
CA ILE A 23 -26.93 -2.79 -6.29
C ILE A 23 -28.06 -2.69 -7.31
N LEU A 24 -27.80 -2.11 -8.50
CA LEU A 24 -28.80 -1.98 -9.55
C LEU A 24 -29.17 -3.34 -10.17
N TYR A 25 -28.20 -4.24 -10.31
CA TYR A 25 -28.41 -5.57 -10.86
C TYR A 25 -29.23 -6.47 -9.92
N ALA A 26 -28.97 -6.38 -8.62
CA ALA A 26 -29.67 -7.18 -7.60
C ALA A 26 -30.07 -6.31 -6.40
N PRO A 27 -31.21 -5.60 -6.48
CA PRO A 27 -31.72 -4.80 -5.38
C PRO A 27 -32.39 -5.70 -4.34
N ASP A 28 -31.76 -5.84 -3.19
CA ASP A 28 -32.42 -6.40 -2.00
C ASP A 28 -33.44 -5.41 -1.42
N LYS A 29 -34.45 -5.94 -0.72
CA LYS A 29 -35.40 -5.11 0.03
C LYS A 29 -34.64 -4.30 1.08
N GLY A 30 -34.86 -2.98 1.12
CA GLY A 30 -34.11 -2.07 1.99
C GLY A 30 -34.10 -2.45 3.48
N ASN A 31 -35.17 -3.06 3.99
CA ASN A 31 -35.22 -3.55 5.36
C ASN A 31 -34.22 -4.71 5.60
N VAL A 32 -34.20 -5.69 4.68
CA VAL A 32 -33.30 -6.86 4.77
C VAL A 32 -31.85 -6.44 4.57
N LEU A 33 -31.60 -5.56 3.59
CA LEU A 33 -30.27 -5.03 3.29
C LEU A 33 -29.69 -4.30 4.50
N ARG A 34 -30.47 -3.44 5.17
CA ARG A 34 -30.00 -2.70 6.36
C ARG A 34 -29.66 -3.63 7.53
N THR A 35 -30.49 -4.64 7.79
CA THR A 35 -30.23 -5.60 8.86
C THR A 35 -28.96 -6.41 8.58
N GLN A 36 -28.83 -6.95 7.36
CA GLN A 36 -27.63 -7.71 6.98
C GLN A 36 -26.37 -6.84 6.92
N LEU A 37 -26.49 -5.62 6.39
CA LEU A 37 -25.36 -4.69 6.31
C LEU A 37 -24.90 -4.31 7.70
N THR A 38 -25.81 -3.94 8.60
CA THR A 38 -25.49 -3.60 10.00
C THR A 38 -24.79 -4.77 10.70
N TYR A 39 -25.30 -6.00 10.53
CA TYR A 39 -24.68 -7.20 11.10
C TYR A 39 -23.28 -7.48 10.54
N ARG A 40 -23.10 -7.35 9.22
CA ARG A 40 -21.78 -7.53 8.59
C ARG A 40 -20.81 -6.42 9.01
N LEU A 41 -21.26 -5.17 9.09
CA LEU A 41 -20.44 -4.03 9.51
C LEU A 41 -19.98 -4.16 10.95
N SER A 42 -20.85 -4.59 11.87
CA SER A 42 -20.45 -4.82 13.26
C SER A 42 -19.39 -5.90 13.36
N LYS A 43 -19.55 -7.01 12.63
CA LYS A 43 -18.54 -8.08 12.56
C LYS A 43 -17.23 -7.66 11.92
N TYR A 44 -17.27 -6.85 10.86
CA TYR A 44 -16.04 -6.30 10.27
C TYR A 44 -15.35 -5.32 11.21
N ARG A 45 -16.11 -4.51 11.95
CA ARG A 45 -15.55 -3.62 12.97
C ARG A 45 -14.86 -4.40 14.08
N GLU A 46 -15.49 -5.44 14.60
CA GLU A 46 -14.88 -6.35 15.60
C GLU A 46 -13.58 -6.96 15.07
N LYS A 47 -13.59 -7.47 13.83
CA LYS A 47 -12.38 -8.04 13.19
C LYS A 47 -11.28 -7.00 12.97
N LEU A 48 -11.62 -5.79 12.52
CA LEU A 48 -10.66 -4.72 12.33
C LEU A 48 -10.07 -4.28 13.66
N GLN A 49 -10.89 -4.19 14.71
CA GLN A 49 -10.41 -3.89 16.05
C GLN A 49 -9.45 -4.97 16.54
N ALA A 50 -9.79 -6.25 16.36
CA ALA A 50 -8.90 -7.36 16.69
C ALA A 50 -7.57 -7.30 15.91
N VAL A 51 -7.61 -7.02 14.59
CA VAL A 51 -6.38 -6.89 13.78
C VAL A 51 -5.56 -5.67 14.21
N ILE A 52 -6.20 -4.55 14.55
CA ILE A 52 -5.50 -3.35 15.04
C ILE A 52 -4.87 -3.63 16.39
N GLU A 53 -5.59 -4.31 17.29
CA GLU A 53 -5.12 -4.72 18.61
C GLU A 53 -3.95 -5.70 18.48
N ASP A 54 -4.06 -6.72 17.63
CA ASP A 54 -2.97 -7.64 17.27
C ASP A 54 -1.74 -6.91 16.70
N LEU A 55 -1.95 -5.83 15.93
CA LEU A 55 -0.84 -5.05 15.36
C LEU A 55 -0.16 -4.16 16.41
N ILE A 56 -0.92 -3.67 17.38
CA ILE A 56 -0.42 -2.88 18.52
C ILE A 56 0.28 -3.80 19.54
N GLU A 57 -0.29 -4.96 19.82
CA GLU A 57 0.19 -5.93 20.81
C GLU A 57 1.34 -6.78 20.25
N GLY A 58 1.25 -7.20 18.98
CA GLY A 58 2.31 -7.87 18.22
C GLY A 58 3.54 -6.99 17.95
N LYS A 59 3.47 -5.69 18.28
CA LYS A 59 4.64 -4.81 18.35
C LYS A 59 5.62 -5.20 19.49
N ASN A 60 5.21 -6.07 20.41
CA ASN A 60 6.02 -6.59 21.53
C ASN A 60 6.41 -8.09 21.41
N GLN A 61 6.19 -8.76 20.27
CA GLN A 61 6.64 -10.15 20.03
C GLN A 61 7.66 -10.24 18.88
N PRO A 62 8.59 -11.22 18.91
CA PRO A 62 9.86 -11.16 18.17
C PRO A 62 9.67 -11.24 16.65
N ASP A 63 10.57 -10.54 15.95
CA ASP A 63 10.52 -10.15 14.55
C ASP A 63 10.01 -11.22 13.56
N SER A 64 8.98 -10.84 12.80
CA SER A 64 8.48 -11.58 11.65
C SER A 64 9.44 -11.45 10.45
N TYR A 65 9.52 -12.51 9.64
CA TYR A 65 10.17 -12.58 8.32
C TYR A 65 9.97 -11.33 7.44
N ALA A 66 8.85 -10.60 7.61
CA ALA A 66 8.58 -9.36 6.89
C ALA A 66 9.54 -8.21 7.23
N ARG A 67 10.09 -8.14 8.45
CA ARG A 67 11.12 -7.15 8.80
C ARG A 67 12.49 -7.53 8.23
N ALA A 68 12.86 -8.81 8.28
CA ALA A 68 14.11 -9.29 7.69
C ALA A 68 14.15 -9.02 6.17
N GLU A 69 13.05 -9.28 5.47
CA GLU A 69 12.94 -8.97 4.04
C GLU A 69 12.89 -7.44 3.79
N GLY A 70 12.26 -6.69 4.70
CA GLY A 70 12.24 -5.22 4.65
C GLY A 70 13.62 -4.59 4.81
N GLU A 71 14.41 -5.03 5.79
CA GLU A 71 15.80 -4.59 5.98
C GLU A 71 16.68 -4.99 4.80
N ARG A 72 16.48 -6.19 4.23
CA ARG A 72 17.19 -6.63 3.01
C ARG A 72 16.92 -5.70 1.83
N VAL A 73 15.66 -5.34 1.58
CA VAL A 73 15.28 -4.43 0.50
C VAL A 73 15.80 -3.00 0.73
N VAL A 74 15.80 -2.52 1.98
CA VAL A 74 16.35 -1.20 2.32
C VAL A 74 17.86 -1.17 2.13
N ASN A 75 18.58 -2.24 2.49
CA ASN A 75 20.02 -2.35 2.26
C ASN A 75 20.36 -2.45 0.77
N ASP A 76 19.65 -3.27 -0.01
CA ASP A 76 19.82 -3.35 -1.47
C ASP A 76 19.59 -1.98 -2.14
N ALA A 77 18.61 -1.21 -1.66
CA ALA A 77 18.32 0.13 -2.17
C ALA A 77 19.44 1.13 -1.83
N ARG A 78 20.00 1.05 -0.62
CA ARG A 78 21.16 1.87 -0.20
C ARG A 78 22.40 1.57 -1.04
N GLU A 79 22.74 0.30 -1.24
CA GLU A 79 23.91 -0.10 -2.04
C GLU A 79 23.78 0.38 -3.50
N LYS A 80 22.58 0.27 -4.09
CA LYS A 80 22.33 0.80 -5.44
C LYS A 80 22.44 2.32 -5.52
N ALA A 81 22.05 3.04 -4.46
CA ALA A 81 22.19 4.49 -4.40
C ALA A 81 23.67 4.90 -4.28
N GLU A 82 24.47 4.18 -3.49
CA GLU A 82 25.92 4.42 -3.39
C GLU A 82 26.64 4.18 -4.72
N LYS A 83 26.31 3.09 -5.42
CA LYS A 83 26.82 2.83 -6.78
C LYS A 83 26.48 3.95 -7.77
N LEU A 84 25.25 4.45 -7.70
CA LEU A 84 24.82 5.53 -8.59
C LEU A 84 25.57 6.84 -8.30
N LEU A 85 25.87 7.11 -7.02
CA LEU A 85 26.70 8.26 -6.64
C LEU A 85 28.14 8.11 -7.16
N GLU A 86 28.73 6.91 -7.03
CA GLU A 86 30.07 6.64 -7.58
C GLU A 86 30.12 6.79 -9.11
N ASP A 87 29.09 6.31 -9.81
CA ASP A 87 28.97 6.46 -11.27
C ASP A 87 28.83 7.93 -11.68
N VAL A 88 28.11 8.75 -10.90
CA VAL A 88 28.02 10.20 -11.09
C VAL A 88 29.38 10.87 -10.89
N ASP A 89 30.12 10.51 -9.84
CA ASP A 89 31.44 11.06 -9.59
C ASP A 89 32.45 10.69 -10.68
N ARG A 90 32.39 9.46 -11.21
CA ARG A 90 33.20 9.03 -12.36
C ARG A 90 32.86 9.79 -13.64
N LEU A 91 31.58 10.01 -13.92
CA LEU A 91 31.14 10.81 -15.08
C LEU A 91 31.58 12.28 -14.94
N MET A 92 31.45 12.86 -13.74
CA MET A 92 31.93 14.21 -13.45
C MET A 92 33.46 14.35 -13.62
N ALA A 93 34.22 13.32 -13.20
CA ALA A 93 35.67 13.28 -13.38
C ALA A 93 36.07 13.15 -14.85
N GLN A 94 35.37 12.35 -15.65
CA GLN A 94 35.59 12.25 -17.10
C GLN A 94 35.29 13.57 -17.82
N ILE A 95 34.19 14.24 -17.46
CA ILE A 95 33.82 15.55 -18.03
C ILE A 95 34.87 16.60 -17.66
N LYS A 96 35.38 16.63 -16.43
CA LYS A 96 36.46 17.56 -16.04
C LYS A 96 37.81 17.21 -16.68
N GLY A 97 38.10 15.92 -16.90
CA GLY A 97 39.33 15.44 -17.51
C GLY A 97 39.38 15.63 -19.03
N GLN A 98 38.23 15.67 -19.71
CA GLN A 98 38.12 15.94 -21.15
C GLN A 98 38.20 17.45 -21.51
N THR A 99 38.28 18.35 -20.54
CA THR A 99 38.36 19.81 -20.77
C THR A 99 39.79 20.37 -20.67
N ASN A 100 40.83 19.54 -20.81
CA ASN A 100 42.20 19.99 -21.11
C ASN A 100 42.60 19.53 -22.52
#